data_AF-A0A817NKW1-F1
#
_entry.id   AF-A0A817NKW1-F1
#
_cell.length_a   1.000
_cell.length_b   1.000
_cell.length_c   1.000
_cell.angle_alpha   90.00
_cell.angle_beta   90.00
_cell.angle_gamma   90.00
#
_symmetry.space_group_name_H-M   'P 1'
#
loop_
_entity.id
_entity.type
_entity.pdbx_description
1 polymer ?
#
loop_
_entity_poly.entity_id
_entity_poly.type
_entity_poly.pdbx_seq_one_letter_code
_entity_poly.pdbx_strand_id
1 'polypeptide(L)' 'KVLCKECINKIVYTGPNNRPSRVCDVCYTLLVKSSQPFFFIGVPQV' A
#
# COMPACT_ATOMS: atom_id res chain seq x y z
N LYS A 1 11.10 -11.80 -12.03
CA LYS A 1 9.91 -11.01 -11.65
C LYS A 1 10.22 -10.34 -10.31
N VAL A 2 10.20 -9.01 -10.23
CA VAL A 2 10.76 -8.26 -9.08
C VAL A 2 9.82 -8.20 -7.86
N LEU A 3 8.53 -8.48 -8.05
CA LEU A 3 7.52 -8.46 -6.98
C LEU A 3 7.17 -9.89 -6.54
N CYS A 4 7.13 -10.13 -5.22
CA CYS A 4 6.65 -11.36 -4.63
C CYS A 4 5.12 -11.53 -4.78
N LYS A 5 4.58 -12.68 -4.37
CA LYS A 5 3.13 -12.94 -4.41
C LYS A 5 2.34 -11.99 -3.51
N GLU A 6 2.90 -11.55 -2.39
CA GLU A 6 2.23 -10.61 -1.48
C GLU A 6 2.20 -9.19 -2.04
N CYS A 7 3.24 -8.76 -2.75
CA CYS A 7 3.32 -7.43 -3.35
C CYS A 7 2.47 -7.26 -4.62
N ILE A 8 1.57 -8.19 -4.93
CA ILE A 8 0.65 -8.09 -6.06
C ILE A 8 -0.84 -8.19 -5.65
N ASN A 9 -1.15 -7.95 -4.37
CA ASN A 9 -2.47 -8.19 -3.78
C ASN A 9 -3.45 -7.00 -3.94
N LYS A 10 -2.95 -5.77 -3.87
CA LYS A 10 -3.73 -4.52 -4.06
C LYS A 10 -3.32 -3.77 -5.32
N ILE A 11 -4.20 -2.89 -5.80
CA ILE A 11 -3.93 -1.98 -6.92
C ILE A 11 -3.96 -0.54 -6.39
N VAL A 12 -2.94 0.24 -6.75
CA VAL A 12 -2.87 1.69 -6.53
C VAL A 12 -2.75 2.39 -7.88
N TYR A 13 -3.38 3.55 -7.99
CA TYR A 13 -3.24 4.41 -9.17
C TYR A 13 -2.18 5.46 -8.86
N THR A 14 -1.09 5.46 -9.63
CA THR A 14 0.10 6.28 -9.34
C THR A 14 0.75 6.80 -10.62
N GLY A 15 1.53 7.89 -10.48
CA GLY A 15 2.26 8.50 -11.59
C GLY A 15 1.39 9.37 -12.53
N PRO A 16 2.01 9.99 -13.55
CA PRO A 16 1.29 10.74 -14.57
C PRO A 16 0.37 9.78 -15.34
N ASN A 17 -0.90 10.15 -15.46
CA ASN A 17 -2.02 9.34 -15.99
C ASN A 17 -2.63 8.31 -15.03
N ASN A 18 -2.37 8.38 -13.72
CA ASN A 18 -3.01 7.48 -12.73
C ASN A 18 -2.88 6.01 -13.15
N ARG A 19 -1.66 5.55 -13.47
CA ARG A 19 -1.46 4.19 -13.96
C ARG A 19 -1.70 3.18 -12.82
N PRO A 20 -2.47 2.09 -13.05
CA PRO A 20 -2.64 1.05 -12.05
C PRO A 20 -1.35 0.26 -11.85
N SER A 21 -0.91 0.14 -10.59
CA SER A 21 0.26 -0.61 -10.16
C SER A 21 -0.11 -1.54 -9.00
N ARG A 22 0.39 -2.78 -9.01
CA ARG A 22 0.09 -3.75 -7.94
C ARG A 22 1.08 -3.65 -6.79
N VAL A 23 0.59 -3.73 -5.56
CA VAL A 23 1.34 -3.56 -4.31
C VAL A 23 0.79 -4.44 -3.19
N CYS A 24 1.53 -4.62 -2.09
CA CYS A 24 1.01 -5.19 -0.83
C CYS A 24 0.37 -4.09 0.03
N ASP A 25 -0.24 -4.46 1.15
CA ASP A 25 -0.82 -3.51 2.12
C ASP A 25 0.21 -2.53 2.68
N VAL A 26 1.43 -2.98 3.00
CA VAL A 26 2.52 -2.09 3.46
C VAL A 26 2.77 -1.00 2.43
N CYS A 27 3.09 -1.40 1.20
CA CYS A 27 3.39 -0.48 0.10
C CYS A 27 2.19 0.40 -0.27
N TYR A 28 0.96 -0.10 -0.15
CA TYR A 28 -0.25 0.69 -0.33
C TYR A 28 -0.27 1.86 0.66
N THR A 29 0.01 1.60 1.94
CA THR A 29 -0.04 2.66 2.96
C THR A 29 1.05 3.71 2.81
N LEU A 30 2.21 3.33 2.27
CA LEU A 30 3.30 4.24 1.98
C LEU A 30 2.99 5.16 0.77
N LEU A 31 2.25 4.65 -0.21
CA LEU A 31 1.94 5.38 -1.45
C LEU A 31 0.67 6.22 -1.35
N VAL A 32 -0.30 5.81 -0.53
CA VAL A 32 -1.59 6.47 -0.40
C VAL A 32 -1.63 7.31 0.87
N LYS A 33 -1.42 8.63 0.75
CA LYS A 33 -1.43 9.58 1.88
C LYS A 33 -2.71 9.57 2.73
N SER A 34 -3.85 9.20 2.14
CA SER A 34 -5.14 9.13 2.86
C SER A 34 -5.36 7.79 3.58
N SER A 35 -4.47 6.82 3.38
CA SER A 35 -4.63 5.52 4.02
C SER A 35 -4.06 5.56 5.43
N GLN A 36 -4.70 4.79 6.32
CA GLN A 36 -4.21 4.61 7.67
C GLN A 36 -2.82 3.95 7.61
N PRO A 37 -1.81 4.45 8.37
CA PRO A 37 -0.49 3.86 8.39
C PRO A 37 -0.55 2.36 8.67
N PHE A 38 0.21 1.56 7.92
CA PHE A 38 0.27 0.11 8.09
C PHE A 38 0.57 -0.32 9.54
N PHE A 39 1.30 0.51 10.27
CA PHE A 39 1.67 0.29 11.67
C PHE A 39 0.58 0.62 12.70
N PHE A 40 -0.66 0.93 12.29
CA PHE A 40 -1.81 1.02 13.22
C PHE A 40 -2.32 -0.33 13.74
N ILE A 41 -1.53 -1.38 13.57
CA ILE A 41 -1.72 -2.65 14.25
C ILE A 41 -1.20 -2.48 15.68
N GLY A 42 -2.10 -2.00 16.56
CA GLY A 42 -1.96 -2.17 18.00
C GLY A 42 -1.37 -1.01 18.81
N VAL A 43 -1.90 0.21 18.68
CA VAL A 43 -1.88 1.12 19.83
C VAL A 43 -3.14 0.80 20.66
N PRO A 44 -3.06 0.06 21.78
CA PRO A 44 -4.04 0.32 22.83
C PRO A 44 -3.86 1.79 23.19
N GLN A 45 -4.92 2.59 22.99
CA GLN A 45 -4.96 3.96 23.48
C GLN A 45 -4.80 3.85 25.00
N VAL A 46 -3.61 4.23 25.49
CA VAL A 46 -3.29 4.23 26.94
C VAL A 46 -4.16 5.22 27.69
#